data_AF-A0A6T6MCR5-F1
#
_entry.id   AF-A0A6T6MCR5-F1
#
_cell.length_a   1.000
_cell.length_b   1.000
_cell.length_c   1.000
_cell.angle_alpha   90.00
_cell.angle_beta   90.00
_cell.angle_gamma   90.00
#
_symmetry.space_group_name_H-M   'P 1'
#
loop_
_entity.id
_entity.type
_entity.pdbx_description
1 polymer ?
#
loop_
_entity_poly.entity_id
_entity_poly.type
_entity_poly.pdbx_seq_one_letter_code
_entity_poly.pdbx_strand_id
1 'polypeptide(L)'
;EHRTRVEETLQVLGLSEQANVKVGGALSRGISGGQRRRVSVGQQLIASPRILFLDEPTSGLDSAACFKLVAHLRTVTQDFGLTVVATIHQPSTEVFLFSDRLMILSKGRTA
;
A
#
# COMPACT_ATOMS: atom_id res chain seq x y z
N GLU A 1 -1.68 -21.79 9.51
CA GLU A 1 -0.70 -21.00 8.75
C GLU A 1 -1.35 -19.93 7.88
N HIS A 2 -2.05 -20.28 6.79
CA HIS A 2 -2.65 -19.28 5.89
C HIS A 2 -3.64 -18.30 6.55
N ARG A 3 -4.49 -18.78 7.48
CA ARG A 3 -5.47 -17.92 8.16
C ARG A 3 -4.81 -16.88 9.06
N THR A 4 -3.81 -17.30 9.84
CA THR A 4 -3.00 -16.43 10.70
C THR A 4 -2.34 -15.33 9.88
N ARG A 5 -1.79 -15.68 8.71
CA ARG A 5 -1.14 -14.71 7.81
C ARG A 5 -2.10 -13.66 7.26
N VAL A 6 -3.33 -14.07 6.94
CA VAL A 6 -4.38 -13.14 6.51
C VAL A 6 -4.74 -12.18 7.64
N GLU A 7 -4.89 -12.68 8.87
CA GLU A 7 -5.20 -11.86 10.06
C GLU A 7 -4.07 -10.83 10.34
N GLU A 8 -2.80 -11.25 10.31
CA GLU A 8 -1.64 -10.35 10.43
C GLU A 8 -1.64 -9.27 9.34
N THR A 9 -1.88 -9.67 8.09
CA THR A 9 -1.90 -8.74 6.95
C THR A 9 -3.01 -7.70 7.09
N LEU A 10 -4.20 -8.14 7.52
CA LEU A 10 -5.33 -7.23 7.78
C LEU A 10 -5.02 -6.26 8.91
N GLN A 11 -4.35 -6.72 9.97
CA GLN A 11 -3.96 -5.87 11.09
C GLN A 11 -2.97 -4.78 10.66
N VAL A 12 -1.87 -5.16 10.01
CA VAL A 12 -0.82 -4.21 9.61
C VAL A 12 -1.34 -3.17 8.60
N LEU A 13 -2.28 -3.55 7.74
CA LEU A 13 -2.89 -2.65 6.77
C LEU A 13 -4.08 -1.84 7.33
N GLY A 14 -4.43 -2.01 8.61
CA GLY A 14 -5.56 -1.32 9.23
C GLY A 14 -6.90 -1.66 8.58
N LEU A 15 -7.12 -2.94 8.29
CA LEU A 15 -8.29 -3.50 7.61
C LEU A 15 -9.06 -4.53 8.46
N SER A 16 -8.67 -4.76 9.72
CA SER A 16 -9.30 -5.76 10.59
C SER A 16 -10.82 -5.58 10.72
N GLU A 17 -11.29 -4.34 10.85
CA GLU A 17 -12.73 -4.03 10.93
C GLU A 17 -13.49 -4.33 9.63
N GLN A 18 -12.79 -4.40 8.50
CA GLN A 18 -13.37 -4.68 7.19
C GLN A 18 -13.19 -6.15 6.76
N ALA A 19 -12.68 -7.03 7.62
CA ALA A 19 -12.40 -8.43 7.29
C ALA A 19 -13.60 -9.17 6.69
N ASN A 20 -14.81 -8.87 7.16
CA ASN A 20 -16.06 -9.50 6.72
C ASN A 20 -16.94 -8.56 5.87
N VAL A 21 -16.41 -7.42 5.43
CA VAL A 21 -17.14 -6.45 4.60
C VAL A 21 -16.86 -6.74 3.14
N LYS A 22 -17.92 -6.75 2.31
CA LYS A 22 -17.74 -6.90 0.85
C LYS A 22 -16.94 -5.74 0.28
N VAL A 23 -15.97 -6.04 -0.57
CA VAL A 23 -15.15 -5.03 -1.27
C VAL A 23 -16.01 -4.06 -2.08
N GLY A 24 -17.10 -4.55 -2.67
CA GLY A 24 -18.02 -3.78 -3.51
C GLY A 24 -17.47 -3.50 -4.92
N GLY A 25 -18.17 -2.66 -5.67
CA GLY A 25 -17.82 -2.30 -7.05
C GLY A 25 -18.59 -1.08 -7.54
N ALA A 26 -18.57 -0.80 -8.84
CA ALA A 26 -19.23 0.37 -9.41
C ALA A 26 -20.74 0.46 -9.11
N LEU A 27 -21.39 -0.71 -8.99
CA LEU A 27 -22.84 -0.83 -8.79
C LEU A 27 -23.21 -1.36 -7.39
N SER A 28 -22.23 -1.62 -6.52
CA SER A 28 -22.48 -2.20 -5.19
C SER A 28 -21.63 -1.52 -4.11
N ARG A 29 -22.29 -1.08 -3.04
CA ARG A 29 -21.61 -0.44 -1.91
C ARG A 29 -20.67 -1.44 -1.22
N GLY A 30 -19.49 -0.97 -0.85
CA GLY A 30 -18.48 -1.75 -0.14
C GLY A 30 -17.48 -0.84 0.56
N ILE A 31 -16.22 -1.28 0.65
CA ILE A 31 -15.14 -0.53 1.29
C ILE A 31 -14.74 0.71 0.46
N SER A 32 -14.09 1.69 1.10
CA SER A 32 -13.62 2.93 0.45
C SER A 32 -12.52 2.68 -0.58
N GLY A 33 -12.26 3.67 -1.45
CA GLY A 33 -11.18 3.57 -2.45
C GLY A 33 -9.80 3.30 -1.84
N GLY A 34 -9.45 4.02 -0.76
CA GLY A 34 -8.20 3.78 -0.02
C GLY A 34 -8.15 2.39 0.63
N GLN A 35 -9.28 1.91 1.17
CA GLN A 35 -9.38 0.53 1.68
C GLN A 35 -9.17 -0.49 0.55
N ARG A 36 -9.77 -0.30 -0.63
CA ARG A 36 -9.53 -1.17 -1.80
C ARG A 36 -8.05 -1.20 -2.22
N ARG A 37 -7.38 -0.04 -2.22
CA ARG A 37 -5.95 0.03 -2.55
C ARG A 37 -5.10 -0.75 -1.55
N ARG A 38 -5.39 -0.63 -0.24
CA ARG A 38 -4.73 -1.43 0.80
C ARG A 38 -5.02 -2.92 0.66
N VAL A 39 -6.26 -3.32 0.36
CA VAL A 39 -6.61 -4.73 0.08
C VAL A 39 -5.78 -5.27 -1.08
N SER A 40 -5.63 -4.50 -2.16
CA SER A 40 -4.82 -4.89 -3.32
C SER A 40 -3.34 -5.11 -2.95
N VAL A 41 -2.77 -4.26 -2.08
CA VAL A 41 -1.43 -4.48 -1.53
C VAL A 41 -1.39 -5.74 -0.66
N GLY A 42 -2.39 -5.94 0.21
CA GLY A 42 -2.51 -7.12 1.07
C GLY A 42 -2.55 -8.43 0.30
N GLN A 43 -3.20 -8.46 -0.86
CA GLN A 43 -3.20 -9.64 -1.74
C GLN A 43 -1.78 -10.07 -2.15
N GLN A 44 -0.87 -9.11 -2.36
CA GLN A 44 0.53 -9.41 -2.67
C GLN A 44 1.33 -9.81 -1.43
N LEU A 45 1.04 -9.19 -0.28
CA LEU A 45 1.75 -9.47 0.97
C LEU A 45 1.50 -10.88 1.53
N ILE A 46 0.34 -11.48 1.25
CA ILE A 46 0.03 -12.86 1.67
C ILE A 46 1.07 -13.86 1.12
N ALA A 47 1.64 -13.59 -0.06
CA ALA A 47 2.69 -14.42 -0.65
C ALA A 47 4.06 -14.29 0.07
N SER A 48 4.15 -13.44 1.10
CA SER A 48 5.37 -13.18 1.87
C SER A 48 6.58 -12.80 0.99
N PRO A 49 6.44 -11.82 0.08
CA PRO A 49 7.52 -11.43 -0.81
C PRO A 49 8.65 -10.74 -0.03
N ARG A 50 9.89 -10.91 -0.48
CA ARG A 50 11.04 -10.14 0.03
C ARG A 50 11.12 -8.73 -0.58
N ILE A 51 10.59 -8.58 -1.80
CA ILE A 51 10.56 -7.32 -2.55
C ILE A 51 9.15 -7.13 -3.11
N LEU A 52 8.57 -5.96 -2.87
CA LEU A 52 7.27 -5.57 -3.38
C LEU A 52 7.42 -4.38 -4.32
N PHE A 53 6.96 -4.53 -5.56
CA PHE A 53 6.90 -3.46 -6.55
C PHE A 53 5.49 -2.89 -6.59
N LEU A 54 5.38 -1.56 -6.52
CA LEU A 54 4.10 -0.84 -6.55
C LEU A 54 4.12 0.22 -7.64
N ASP A 55 3.18 0.13 -8.58
CA ASP A 55 3.03 1.14 -9.62
C ASP A 55 1.98 2.18 -9.22
N GLU A 56 2.42 3.42 -9.03
CA GLU A 56 1.63 4.57 -8.60
C GLU A 56 0.62 4.27 -7.48
N PRO A 57 1.05 3.71 -6.32
CA PRO A 57 0.15 3.24 -5.26
C PRO A 57 -0.80 4.32 -4.73
N THR A 58 -0.44 5.60 -4.87
CA THR A 58 -1.18 6.76 -4.36
C THR A 58 -2.17 7.36 -5.35
N SER A 59 -2.18 6.91 -6.60
CA SER A 59 -3.04 7.48 -7.65
C SER A 59 -4.53 7.32 -7.33
N GLY A 60 -5.31 8.39 -7.52
CA GLY A 60 -6.75 8.42 -7.26
C GLY A 60 -7.14 8.41 -5.77
N LEU A 61 -6.18 8.59 -4.85
CA LEU A 61 -6.44 8.77 -3.43
C LEU A 61 -6.43 10.26 -3.05
N ASP A 62 -7.28 10.62 -2.09
CA ASP A 62 -7.13 11.90 -1.39
C ASP A 62 -5.88 11.90 -0.50
N SER A 63 -5.46 13.07 -0.04
CA SER A 63 -4.23 13.24 0.75
C SER A 63 -4.22 12.41 2.04
N ALA A 64 -5.37 12.25 2.70
CA ALA A 64 -5.46 11.50 3.94
C ALA A 64 -5.33 9.98 3.71
N ALA A 65 -5.96 9.47 2.66
CA ALA A 65 -5.86 8.07 2.25
C ALA A 65 -4.45 7.74 1.73
N CYS A 66 -3.83 8.67 1.00
CA CYS A 66 -2.45 8.58 0.54
C CYS A 66 -1.47 8.44 1.71
N PHE A 67 -1.55 9.36 2.69
CA PHE A 67 -0.73 9.31 3.90
C PHE A 67 -0.90 7.99 4.66
N LYS A 68 -2.15 7.54 4.86
CA LYS A 68 -2.43 6.26 5.52
C LYS A 68 -1.79 5.09 4.78
N LEU A 69 -1.95 5.02 3.46
CA LEU A 69 -1.34 3.95 2.66
C LEU A 69 0.18 3.91 2.84
N VAL A 70 0.83 5.06 2.74
CA VAL A 70 2.28 5.18 2.90
C VAL A 70 2.73 4.81 4.32
N ALA A 71 2.02 5.27 5.35
CA ALA A 71 2.28 4.88 6.74
C ALA A 71 2.18 3.36 6.94
N HIS A 72 1.14 2.71 6.39
CA HIS A 72 1.03 1.25 6.44
C HIS A 72 2.17 0.56 5.71
N LEU A 73 2.57 1.04 4.53
CA LEU A 73 3.72 0.46 3.82
C LEU A 73 5.00 0.50 4.67
N ARG A 74 5.20 1.52 5.51
CA ARG A 74 6.31 1.58 6.48
C ARG A 74 6.23 0.48 7.50
N THR A 75 5.06 0.31 8.09
CA THR A 75 4.86 -0.69 9.13
C THR A 75 5.10 -2.07 8.54
N VAL A 76 4.60 -2.33 7.32
CA VAL A 76 4.86 -3.59 6.62
C VAL A 76 6.37 -3.78 6.39
N THR A 77 7.11 -2.79 5.88
CA THR A 77 8.57 -2.94 5.63
C THR A 77 9.35 -3.21 6.91
N GLN A 78 8.98 -2.56 8.02
CA GLN A 78 9.62 -2.74 9.32
C GLN A 78 9.29 -4.09 9.96
N ASP A 79 8.01 -4.47 10.00
CA ASP A 79 7.55 -5.67 10.70
C ASP A 79 7.91 -6.95 9.95
N PHE A 80 7.87 -6.93 8.60
CA PHE A 80 8.12 -8.11 7.77
C PHE A 80 9.51 -8.13 7.11
N GLY A 81 10.31 -7.07 7.28
CA GLY A 81 11.64 -6.98 6.68
C GLY A 81 11.63 -7.01 5.15
N LEU A 82 10.57 -6.49 4.52
CA LEU A 82 10.49 -6.41 3.05
C LEU A 82 11.09 -5.11 2.52
N THR A 83 11.52 -5.14 1.26
CA THR A 83 11.85 -3.95 0.49
C THR A 83 10.66 -3.54 -0.38
N VAL A 84 10.24 -2.28 -0.32
CA VAL A 84 9.22 -1.73 -1.23
C VAL A 84 9.89 -0.80 -2.24
N VAL A 85 9.58 -1.01 -3.51
CA VAL A 85 9.96 -0.11 -4.61
C VAL A 85 8.68 0.41 -5.23
N ALA A 86 8.51 1.73 -5.27
CA ALA A 86 7.30 2.35 -5.78
C ALA A 86 7.60 3.50 -6.76
N THR A 87 6.78 3.62 -7.80
CA THR A 87 6.69 4.83 -8.62
C THR A 87 5.64 5.76 -7.99
N ILE A 88 5.91 7.06 -7.91
CA ILE A 88 4.94 8.03 -7.38
C ILE A 88 4.85 9.20 -8.35
N HIS A 89 3.66 9.40 -8.91
CA HIS A 89 3.35 10.60 -9.68
C HIS A 89 2.95 11.73 -8.73
N GLN A 90 3.71 12.83 -8.74
CA GLN A 90 3.47 14.03 -7.93
C GLN A 90 3.32 13.73 -6.41
N PRO A 91 4.42 13.35 -5.71
CA PRO A 91 4.36 13.07 -4.29
C PRO A 91 3.99 14.33 -3.50
N SER A 92 3.13 14.18 -2.49
CA SER A 92 3.00 15.21 -1.45
C SER A 92 4.29 15.27 -0.63
N THR A 93 4.49 16.34 0.12
CA THR A 93 5.66 16.51 1.00
C THR A 93 5.81 15.33 1.97
N GLU A 94 4.70 14.83 2.53
CA GLU A 94 4.70 13.70 3.44
C GLU A 94 5.15 12.40 2.76
N VAL A 95 4.68 12.14 1.53
CA VAL A 95 5.09 10.98 0.74
C VAL A 95 6.54 11.09 0.30
N PHE A 96 7.01 12.30 0.01
CA PHE A 96 8.39 12.55 -0.36
C PHE A 96 9.36 12.24 0.80
N LEU A 97 9.06 12.77 1.99
CA LEU A 97 9.87 12.58 3.21
C LEU A 97 9.82 11.16 3.75
N PHE A 98 8.87 10.35 3.30
CA PHE A 98 8.76 8.96 3.69
C PHE A 98 9.88 8.07 3.16
N SER A 99 10.42 8.41 1.98
CA SER A 99 11.33 7.54 1.24
C SER A 99 12.69 7.38 1.95
N ASP A 100 13.12 6.13 2.19
CA ASP A 100 14.47 5.85 2.69
C ASP A 100 15.53 6.14 1.61
N ARG A 101 15.15 5.94 0.34
CA ARG A 101 15.94 6.28 -0.84
C ARG A 101 15.04 6.85 -1.92
N LEU A 102 15.49 7.92 -2.55
CA LEU A 102 14.80 8.57 -3.65
C LEU A 102 15.61 8.41 -4.94
N MET A 103 14.94 8.01 -6.01
CA MET A 103 15.51 7.97 -7.35
C MET A 103 14.62 8.79 -8.29
N ILE A 104 15.21 9.78 -8.94
CA ILE A 104 14.52 10.59 -9.95
C ILE A 104 14.92 10.06 -11.32
N LEU A 105 13.92 9.79 -12.16
CA LEU A 105 14.13 9.38 -13.55
C LEU A 105 13.70 10.50 -14.49
N SER A 106 14.55 10.79 -15.48
CA SER A 106 14.27 11.72 -16.57
C SER A 106 14.73 11.13 -17.89
N LYS A 107 13.82 10.98 -18.85
CA LYS A 107 14.08 10.42 -20.19
C LYS A 107 14.84 9.08 -20.15
N GLY A 108 14.46 8.19 -19.22
CA GLY A 108 15.05 6.85 -19.07
C GLY A 108 16.42 6.82 -18.38
N ARG A 109 16.86 7.92 -17.78
CA ARG A 109 18.14 8.02 -17.04
C ARG A 109 17.88 8.48 -15.61
N THR A 110 18.72 8.04 -14.67
CA THR A 110 18.76 8.58 -13.30
C THR A 110 19.32 10.00 -13.34
N ALA A 111 18.61 10.93 -12.70
CA ALA A 111 19.07 12.30 -12.52
C ALA A 111 20.08 12.42 -11.37
#